data_AF-A0AAF5DPN5-F1
#
_entry.id   AF-A0AAF5DPN5-F1
#
_cell.length_a   1.000
_cell.length_b   1.000
_cell.length_c   1.000
_cell.angle_alpha   90.00
_cell.angle_beta   90.00
_cell.angle_gamma   90.00
#
_symmetry.space_group_name_H-M   'P 1'
#
loop_
_entity.id
_entity.type
_entity.pdbx_description
1 polymer ?
#
loop_
_entity_poly.entity_id
_entity_poly.type
_entity_poly.pdbx_seq_one_letter_code
_entity_poly.pdbx_strand_id
1 'polypeptide(L)'
;MAKSVEKWQENKEGEDLKEMEIGCSGLSSSIIQNYWVSVLNSYFNLYEEVRLCASQVVWQTLQQGLVTPGSSIPTLIAMTTDPQIKIRYRIENVLKEIDSKYTGMIPSKSVLGIRMASKLHIMLKKIYKNTILRGIRACDQVGQITLNEYNIPKNTDDATAKLSGLYSLLRTNRQQRRSFLSSTLRLFSEASKEKLSLEEWIFVADNLALFPYQVLDEPLYVINTADNIISLHGNDILANIKQMLLPKETIHEVPHMDEDIEFTAEFIYRRLPEDKSQIFELMNNRQACVLLHALKLFLMKMYGLNEVKVKEYSPSEQAKVYEKPVTRKNISIFNPVSCLRELHPDVIAKRNTIPGHIELSHEIVSFRTMLLTVDKLDDDESVIKSSPSDYAQSAPNDSESQDDYDD
;
A
#
# COMPACT_ATOMS: atom_id res chain seq x y z
N MET A 1 -42.15 -6.68 0.17
CA MET A 1 -42.77 -6.64 1.50
C MET A 1 -44.02 -5.77 1.55
N ALA A 2 -44.01 -4.48 1.15
CA ALA A 2 -45.22 -3.63 1.27
C ALA A 2 -46.51 -4.24 0.68
N LYS A 3 -46.47 -4.71 -0.58
CA LYS A 3 -47.63 -5.36 -1.23
C LYS A 3 -48.06 -6.69 -0.58
N SER A 4 -47.16 -7.40 0.10
CA SER A 4 -47.54 -8.63 0.81
C SER A 4 -48.17 -8.33 2.15
N VAL A 5 -47.81 -7.21 2.80
CA VAL A 5 -48.42 -6.79 4.07
C VAL A 5 -49.85 -6.30 3.85
N GLU A 6 -50.12 -5.57 2.76
CA GLU A 6 -51.49 -5.17 2.39
C GLU A 6 -52.37 -6.40 2.12
N LYS A 7 -51.89 -7.34 1.30
CA LYS A 7 -52.59 -8.62 1.06
C LYS A 7 -52.72 -9.48 2.31
N TRP A 8 -51.75 -9.44 3.21
CA TRP A 8 -51.80 -10.13 4.49
C TRP A 8 -52.89 -9.52 5.36
N GLN A 9 -53.02 -8.19 5.42
CA GLN A 9 -54.10 -7.55 6.17
C GLN A 9 -55.50 -7.93 5.66
N GLU A 10 -55.65 -8.15 4.37
CA GLU A 10 -56.90 -8.63 3.76
C GLU A 10 -57.20 -10.10 4.10
N ASN A 11 -56.17 -10.94 4.22
CA ASN A 11 -56.33 -12.40 4.39
C ASN A 11 -55.97 -12.92 5.80
N LYS A 12 -55.58 -12.04 6.73
CA LYS A 12 -55.07 -12.41 8.06
C LYS A 12 -56.00 -13.30 8.87
N GLU A 13 -57.32 -13.20 8.64
CA GLU A 13 -58.32 -14.00 9.34
C GLU A 13 -58.40 -15.44 8.83
N GLY A 14 -57.89 -15.71 7.62
CA GLY A 14 -57.84 -17.03 7.00
C GLY A 14 -56.46 -17.70 7.01
N GLU A 15 -55.41 -17.01 7.46
CA GLU A 15 -54.09 -17.60 7.62
C GLU A 15 -53.98 -18.37 8.94
N ASP A 16 -53.55 -19.63 8.86
CA ASP A 16 -53.28 -20.42 10.06
C ASP A 16 -52.04 -19.84 10.76
N LEU A 17 -52.22 -19.36 11.99
CA LEU A 17 -51.14 -18.87 12.86
C LEU A 17 -50.02 -19.91 13.03
N LYS A 18 -50.32 -21.21 12.92
CA LYS A 18 -49.32 -22.29 12.96
C LYS A 18 -48.59 -22.47 11.64
N GLU A 19 -49.16 -22.05 10.52
CA GLU A 19 -48.55 -22.12 9.18
C GLU A 19 -47.95 -20.79 8.73
N MET A 20 -47.95 -19.76 9.58
CA MET A 20 -47.31 -18.45 9.32
C MET A 20 -45.77 -18.54 9.18
N GLU A 21 -45.24 -19.77 9.07
CA GLU A 21 -43.86 -20.16 8.97
C GLU A 21 -43.39 -20.35 7.51
N ILE A 22 -42.42 -19.51 7.12
CA ILE A 22 -41.25 -19.86 6.28
C ILE A 22 -41.46 -19.97 4.75
N GLY A 23 -42.66 -20.29 4.24
CA GLY A 23 -42.88 -20.78 2.86
C GLY A 23 -42.07 -20.15 1.72
N CYS A 24 -42.07 -18.82 1.58
CA CYS A 24 -41.31 -18.13 0.51
C CYS A 24 -40.01 -17.47 0.99
N SER A 25 -39.90 -17.15 2.28
CA SER A 25 -38.74 -16.46 2.86
C SER A 25 -37.52 -17.38 2.90
N GLY A 26 -37.73 -18.66 3.26
CA GLY A 26 -36.66 -19.67 3.29
C GLY A 26 -36.13 -20.03 1.91
N LEU A 27 -37.00 -20.10 0.89
CA LEU A 27 -36.63 -20.46 -0.49
C LEU A 27 -35.64 -19.45 -1.08
N SER A 28 -35.91 -18.15 -0.93
CA SER A 28 -35.04 -17.10 -1.48
C SER A 28 -33.64 -17.17 -0.86
N SER A 29 -33.57 -17.37 0.46
CA SER A 29 -32.32 -17.54 1.20
C SER A 29 -31.57 -18.81 0.78
N SER A 30 -32.27 -19.94 0.65
CA SER A 30 -31.68 -21.21 0.22
C SER A 30 -31.11 -21.13 -1.20
N ILE A 31 -31.86 -20.56 -2.15
CA ILE A 31 -31.43 -20.40 -3.53
C ILE A 31 -30.17 -19.53 -3.60
N ILE A 32 -30.18 -18.35 -2.99
CA ILE A 32 -29.03 -17.44 -3.12
C ILE A 32 -27.80 -18.02 -2.44
N GLN A 33 -27.93 -18.73 -1.31
CA GLN A 33 -26.80 -19.36 -0.63
C GLN A 33 -26.13 -20.45 -1.49
N ASN A 34 -26.89 -21.21 -2.28
CA ASN A 34 -26.33 -22.21 -3.21
C ASN A 34 -25.50 -21.60 -4.34
N TYR A 35 -25.86 -20.39 -4.81
CA TYR A 35 -25.18 -19.71 -5.90
C TYR A 35 -24.26 -18.56 -5.44
N TRP A 36 -24.18 -18.29 -4.15
CA TRP A 36 -23.57 -17.06 -3.62
C TRP A 36 -22.10 -16.90 -4.06
N VAL A 37 -21.32 -17.96 -3.94
CA VAL A 37 -19.92 -17.98 -4.35
C VAL A 37 -19.79 -17.74 -5.86
N SER A 38 -20.68 -18.33 -6.67
CA SER A 38 -20.71 -18.12 -8.13
C SER A 38 -21.08 -16.68 -8.48
N VAL A 39 -22.04 -16.07 -7.77
CA VAL A 39 -22.41 -14.66 -7.94
C VAL A 39 -21.21 -13.75 -7.63
N LEU A 40 -20.53 -13.95 -6.51
CA LEU A 40 -19.34 -13.17 -6.15
C LEU A 40 -18.22 -13.34 -7.18
N ASN A 41 -17.95 -14.57 -7.61
CA ASN A 41 -16.93 -14.86 -8.62
C ASN A 41 -17.27 -14.27 -9.99
N SER A 42 -18.55 -14.20 -10.35
CA SER A 42 -19.00 -13.64 -11.63
C SER A 42 -18.69 -12.14 -11.76
N TYR A 43 -18.49 -11.43 -10.64
CA TYR A 43 -18.10 -10.02 -10.66
C TYR A 43 -16.69 -9.79 -11.25
N PHE A 44 -15.79 -10.77 -11.13
CA PHE A 44 -14.45 -10.68 -11.72
C PHE A 44 -14.55 -11.00 -13.22
N ASN A 45 -15.11 -10.06 -13.98
CA ASN A 45 -15.38 -10.20 -15.40
C ASN A 45 -14.98 -8.94 -16.17
N LEU A 46 -14.56 -9.16 -17.42
CA LEU A 46 -14.16 -8.11 -18.34
C LEU A 46 -15.37 -7.23 -18.74
N TYR A 47 -16.53 -7.84 -18.96
CA TYR A 47 -17.73 -7.14 -19.43
C TYR A 47 -18.39 -6.34 -18.30
N GLU A 48 -18.59 -5.05 -18.56
CA GLU A 48 -19.21 -4.12 -17.60
C GLU A 48 -20.63 -4.55 -17.22
N GLU A 49 -21.43 -5.00 -18.18
CA GLU A 49 -22.81 -5.43 -17.95
C GLU A 49 -22.89 -6.57 -16.91
N VAL A 50 -21.97 -7.53 -16.99
CA VAL A 50 -21.88 -8.64 -16.03
C VAL A 50 -21.56 -8.10 -14.63
N ARG A 51 -20.62 -7.15 -14.52
CA ARG A 51 -20.29 -6.52 -13.23
C ARG A 51 -21.45 -5.74 -12.65
N LEU A 52 -22.18 -4.99 -13.48
CA LEU A 52 -23.38 -4.26 -13.08
C LEU A 52 -24.45 -5.22 -12.53
N CYS A 53 -24.76 -6.30 -13.26
CA CYS A 53 -25.72 -7.32 -12.82
C CYS A 53 -25.27 -8.02 -11.53
N ALA A 54 -24.02 -8.47 -11.45
CA ALA A 54 -23.49 -9.14 -10.26
C ALA A 54 -23.52 -8.21 -9.03
N SER A 55 -23.11 -6.95 -9.18
CA SER A 55 -23.17 -5.96 -8.08
C SER A 55 -24.61 -5.68 -7.62
N GLN A 56 -25.58 -5.70 -8.54
CA GLN A 56 -26.99 -5.53 -8.22
C GLN A 56 -27.50 -6.69 -7.36
N VAL A 57 -27.22 -7.93 -7.76
CA VAL A 57 -27.61 -9.14 -7.00
C VAL A 57 -26.96 -9.12 -5.62
N VAL A 58 -25.67 -8.82 -5.53
CA VAL A 58 -24.94 -8.72 -4.25
C VAL A 58 -25.54 -7.67 -3.34
N TRP A 59 -25.81 -6.47 -3.86
CA TRP A 59 -26.43 -5.38 -3.09
C TRP A 59 -27.81 -5.78 -2.55
N GLN A 60 -28.68 -6.34 -3.38
CA GLN A 60 -30.02 -6.76 -2.94
C GLN A 60 -29.97 -7.87 -1.90
N THR A 61 -29.08 -8.85 -2.09
CA THR A 61 -28.91 -9.99 -1.17
C THR A 61 -28.50 -9.52 0.22
N LEU A 62 -27.53 -8.60 0.30
CA LEU A 62 -27.02 -8.08 1.57
C LEU A 62 -28.02 -7.13 2.25
N GLN A 63 -28.71 -6.28 1.48
CA GLN A 63 -29.75 -5.39 2.01
C GLN A 63 -30.92 -6.16 2.65
N GLN A 64 -31.26 -7.33 2.12
CA GLN A 64 -32.30 -8.21 2.65
C GLN A 64 -31.83 -9.15 3.75
N GLY A 65 -30.52 -9.18 4.06
CA GLY A 65 -29.97 -10.05 5.10
C GLY A 65 -30.04 -11.54 4.79
N LEU A 66 -30.09 -11.93 3.51
CA LEU A 66 -30.21 -13.34 3.10
C LEU A 66 -28.92 -14.16 3.30
N VAL A 67 -27.79 -13.48 3.46
CA VAL A 67 -26.47 -14.08 3.69
C VAL A 67 -25.70 -13.26 4.72
N THR A 68 -24.87 -13.93 5.53
CA THR A 68 -23.92 -13.24 6.41
C THR A 68 -22.80 -12.60 5.58
N PRO A 69 -22.43 -11.33 5.81
CA PRO A 69 -21.56 -10.58 4.91
C PRO A 69 -20.10 -11.09 4.85
N GLY A 70 -19.62 -11.81 5.86
CA GLY A 70 -18.19 -12.08 6.06
C GLY A 70 -17.43 -12.69 4.88
N SER A 71 -18.05 -13.58 4.10
CA SER A 71 -17.42 -14.19 2.90
C SER A 71 -17.36 -13.25 1.70
N SER A 72 -18.25 -12.25 1.66
CA SER A 72 -18.38 -11.30 0.54
C SER A 72 -17.50 -10.07 0.67
N ILE A 73 -17.04 -9.72 1.88
CA ILE A 73 -16.27 -8.50 2.16
C ILE A 73 -15.06 -8.32 1.21
N PRO A 74 -14.22 -9.35 0.95
CA PRO A 74 -13.12 -9.20 0.00
C PRO A 74 -13.57 -8.76 -1.40
N THR A 75 -14.67 -9.32 -1.90
CA THR A 75 -15.25 -8.96 -3.20
C THR A 75 -15.87 -7.56 -3.16
N LEU A 76 -16.55 -7.19 -2.08
CA LEU A 76 -17.10 -5.84 -1.89
C LEU A 76 -15.98 -4.78 -1.90
N ILE A 77 -14.85 -5.05 -1.24
CA ILE A 77 -13.68 -4.18 -1.27
C ILE A 77 -13.15 -4.04 -2.71
N ALA A 78 -13.11 -5.12 -3.49
CA ALA A 78 -12.72 -5.03 -4.90
C ALA A 78 -13.72 -4.17 -5.71
N MET A 79 -15.03 -4.32 -5.48
CA MET A 79 -16.07 -3.54 -6.15
C MET A 79 -15.96 -2.03 -5.88
N THR A 80 -15.50 -1.60 -4.70
CA THR A 80 -15.27 -0.16 -4.42
C THR A 80 -14.12 0.46 -5.23
N THR A 81 -13.37 -0.37 -5.96
CA THR A 81 -12.30 0.09 -6.84
C THR A 81 -12.69 0.12 -8.32
N ASP A 82 -13.92 -0.26 -8.66
CA ASP A 82 -14.40 -0.35 -10.05
C ASP A 82 -14.32 1.00 -10.78
N PRO A 83 -14.07 1.00 -12.11
CA PRO A 83 -14.21 2.20 -12.92
C PRO A 83 -15.61 2.85 -12.83
N GLN A 84 -16.67 2.06 -12.66
CA GLN A 84 -18.04 2.57 -12.60
C GLN A 84 -18.39 3.16 -11.23
N ILE A 85 -18.56 4.50 -11.20
CA ILE A 85 -18.89 5.28 -9.99
C ILE A 85 -20.16 4.76 -9.31
N LYS A 86 -21.18 4.36 -10.10
CA LYS A 86 -22.45 3.83 -9.59
C LYS A 86 -22.24 2.57 -8.74
N ILE A 87 -21.34 1.68 -9.14
CA ILE A 87 -21.02 0.47 -8.38
C ILE A 87 -20.28 0.86 -7.10
N ARG A 88 -19.25 1.71 -7.21
CA ARG A 88 -18.45 2.13 -6.06
C ARG A 88 -19.30 2.73 -4.95
N TYR A 89 -20.09 3.77 -5.24
CA TYR A 89 -20.89 4.47 -4.24
C TYR A 89 -21.87 3.53 -3.52
N ARG A 90 -22.54 2.65 -4.28
CA ARG A 90 -23.48 1.68 -3.73
C ARG A 90 -22.79 0.70 -2.79
N ILE A 91 -21.67 0.13 -3.20
CA ILE A 91 -20.96 -0.88 -2.40
C ILE A 91 -20.21 -0.25 -1.21
N GLU A 92 -19.72 0.98 -1.34
CA GLU A 92 -19.17 1.74 -0.20
C GLU A 92 -20.21 1.92 0.92
N ASN A 93 -21.47 2.21 0.56
CA ASN A 93 -22.55 2.30 1.56
C ASN A 93 -22.85 0.94 2.22
N VAL A 94 -22.85 -0.15 1.44
CA VAL A 94 -22.98 -1.51 2.01
C VAL A 94 -21.86 -1.82 2.99
N LEU A 95 -20.60 -1.48 2.68
CA LEU A 95 -19.49 -1.69 3.60
C LEU A 95 -19.63 -0.85 4.87
N LYS A 96 -20.07 0.41 4.78
CA LYS A 96 -20.35 1.25 5.97
C LYS A 96 -21.44 0.64 6.86
N GLU A 97 -22.49 0.08 6.27
CA GLU A 97 -23.56 -0.63 7.00
C GLU A 97 -23.06 -1.92 7.65
N ILE A 98 -22.17 -2.67 6.99
CA ILE A 98 -21.54 -3.87 7.57
C ILE A 98 -20.65 -3.48 8.75
N ASP A 99 -19.83 -2.44 8.63
CA ASP A 99 -18.92 -2.01 9.69
C ASP A 99 -19.65 -1.57 10.95
N SER A 100 -20.79 -0.88 10.78
CA SER A 100 -21.62 -0.43 11.90
C SER A 100 -22.36 -1.57 12.61
N LYS A 101 -22.75 -2.62 11.89
CA LYS A 101 -23.46 -3.79 12.45
C LYS A 101 -22.53 -4.88 12.98
N TYR A 102 -21.37 -5.08 12.35
CA TYR A 102 -20.46 -6.20 12.58
C TYR A 102 -19.01 -5.72 12.73
N THR A 103 -18.73 -5.05 13.85
CA THR A 103 -17.39 -4.51 14.15
C THR A 103 -16.30 -5.58 14.03
N GLY A 104 -15.20 -5.24 13.36
CA GLY A 104 -14.05 -6.13 13.19
C GLY A 104 -14.11 -7.06 11.97
N MET A 105 -15.28 -7.26 11.35
CA MET A 105 -15.37 -8.10 10.14
C MET A 105 -14.57 -7.52 8.98
N ILE A 106 -14.68 -6.22 8.70
CA ILE A 106 -13.95 -5.59 7.60
C ILE A 106 -12.43 -5.65 7.81
N PRO A 107 -11.87 -5.20 8.96
CA PRO A 107 -10.44 -5.36 9.26
C PRO A 107 -9.91 -6.78 9.00
N SER A 108 -10.64 -7.81 9.45
CA SER A 108 -10.22 -9.20 9.33
C SER A 108 -10.13 -9.72 7.89
N LYS A 109 -10.76 -9.01 6.94
CA LYS A 109 -10.84 -9.37 5.51
C LYS A 109 -10.12 -8.37 4.61
N SER A 110 -9.57 -7.28 5.14
CA SER A 110 -8.98 -6.19 4.37
C SER A 110 -7.87 -6.65 3.43
N VAL A 111 -6.92 -7.47 3.90
CA VAL A 111 -5.81 -7.96 3.06
C VAL A 111 -6.34 -8.76 1.86
N LEU A 112 -7.25 -9.70 2.09
CA LEU A 112 -7.90 -10.46 1.00
C LEU A 112 -8.66 -9.54 0.04
N GLY A 113 -9.30 -8.49 0.57
CA GLY A 113 -9.95 -7.46 -0.25
C GLY A 113 -8.98 -6.69 -1.14
N ILE A 114 -7.80 -6.34 -0.64
CA ILE A 114 -6.73 -5.71 -1.44
C ILE A 114 -6.27 -6.65 -2.55
N ARG A 115 -6.06 -7.95 -2.25
CA ARG A 115 -5.70 -8.96 -3.27
C ARG A 115 -6.78 -9.09 -4.34
N MET A 116 -8.06 -9.12 -3.96
CA MET A 116 -9.17 -9.16 -4.91
C MET A 116 -9.28 -7.88 -5.74
N ALA A 117 -9.01 -6.71 -5.17
CA ALA A 117 -8.95 -5.46 -5.92
C ALA A 117 -7.83 -5.50 -6.97
N SER A 118 -6.63 -5.95 -6.59
CA SER A 118 -5.52 -6.18 -7.53
C SER A 118 -5.95 -7.11 -8.67
N LYS A 119 -6.55 -8.28 -8.35
CA LYS A 119 -7.07 -9.24 -9.33
C LYS A 119 -8.06 -8.60 -10.31
N LEU A 120 -9.01 -7.81 -9.82
CA LEU A 120 -9.97 -7.10 -10.68
C LEU A 120 -9.24 -6.16 -11.65
N HIS A 121 -8.31 -5.34 -11.16
CA HIS A 121 -7.59 -4.38 -12.01
C HIS A 121 -6.61 -5.04 -12.98
N ILE A 122 -6.02 -6.19 -12.65
CA ILE A 122 -5.24 -7.02 -13.60
C ILE A 122 -6.12 -7.44 -14.79
N MET A 123 -7.37 -7.82 -14.53
CA MET A 123 -8.31 -8.18 -15.60
C MET A 123 -8.70 -6.96 -16.44
N LEU A 124 -9.09 -5.87 -15.78
CA LEU A 124 -9.57 -4.66 -16.45
C LEU A 124 -8.47 -3.94 -17.25
N LYS A 125 -7.20 -4.04 -16.81
CA LYS A 125 -6.03 -3.49 -17.50
C LYS A 125 -6.01 -3.86 -19.00
N LYS A 126 -6.41 -5.09 -19.35
CA LYS A 126 -6.46 -5.59 -20.74
C LYS A 126 -7.45 -4.81 -21.62
N ILE A 127 -8.56 -4.35 -21.04
CA ILE A 127 -9.61 -3.62 -21.78
C ILE A 127 -9.24 -2.15 -21.93
N TYR A 128 -8.75 -1.54 -20.85
CA TYR A 128 -8.42 -0.12 -20.82
C TYR A 128 -7.05 0.20 -21.43
N LYS A 129 -6.39 -0.79 -22.05
CA LYS A 129 -5.05 -0.67 -22.67
C LYS A 129 -4.01 -0.05 -21.73
N ASN A 130 -4.15 -0.30 -20.43
CA ASN A 130 -3.16 0.13 -19.46
C ASN A 130 -1.96 -0.82 -19.51
N THR A 131 -0.76 -0.27 -19.57
CA THR A 131 0.48 -1.08 -19.69
C THR A 131 0.94 -1.65 -18.36
N ILE A 132 0.59 -1.00 -17.25
CA ILE A 132 0.98 -1.38 -15.88
C ILE A 132 -0.23 -1.32 -14.94
N LEU A 133 -0.29 -2.24 -13.98
CA LEU A 133 -1.26 -2.20 -12.89
C LEU A 133 -0.97 -1.03 -11.94
N ARG A 134 -1.91 -0.08 -11.81
CA ARG A 134 -1.78 1.08 -10.91
C ARG A 134 -2.88 1.10 -9.86
N GLY A 135 -2.53 1.44 -8.62
CA GLY A 135 -3.42 1.64 -7.48
C GLY A 135 -4.06 3.04 -7.41
N ILE A 136 -3.79 3.89 -8.41
CA ILE A 136 -4.22 5.30 -8.49
C ILE A 136 -5.36 5.44 -9.49
N ARG A 137 -6.30 6.34 -9.21
CA ARG A 137 -7.33 6.79 -10.15
C ARG A 137 -7.42 8.32 -10.16
N ALA A 138 -7.94 8.88 -11.25
CA ALA A 138 -8.32 10.28 -11.32
C ALA A 138 -9.47 10.59 -10.34
N CYS A 139 -9.49 11.80 -9.79
CA CYS A 139 -10.61 12.32 -9.02
C CYS A 139 -11.85 12.48 -9.92
N ASP A 140 -13.03 12.07 -9.44
CA ASP A 140 -14.26 12.02 -10.25
C ASP A 140 -14.83 13.41 -10.63
N GLN A 141 -14.40 14.48 -9.94
CA GLN A 141 -15.06 15.79 -9.96
C GLN A 141 -14.14 16.95 -10.34
N VAL A 142 -13.01 16.67 -11.00
CA VAL A 142 -12.03 17.70 -11.39
C VAL A 142 -12.13 17.96 -12.89
N GLY A 143 -11.75 19.16 -13.32
CA GLY A 143 -11.76 19.61 -14.73
C GLY A 143 -10.79 18.83 -15.63
N GLN A 144 -10.11 19.51 -16.55
CA GLN A 144 -9.12 18.83 -17.40
C GLN A 144 -7.94 18.31 -16.56
N ILE A 145 -7.85 16.99 -16.40
CA ILE A 145 -6.74 16.32 -15.71
C ILE A 145 -5.66 15.95 -16.72
N THR A 146 -4.42 16.33 -16.45
CA THR A 146 -3.28 15.91 -17.27
C THR A 146 -2.79 14.54 -16.83
N LEU A 147 -2.79 13.57 -17.74
CA LEU A 147 -2.31 12.20 -17.50
C LEU A 147 -0.84 12.02 -17.89
N ASN A 148 -0.16 11.07 -17.26
CA ASN A 148 1.18 10.60 -17.65
C ASN A 148 1.10 9.40 -18.62
N GLU A 149 2.26 8.84 -18.99
CA GLU A 149 2.38 7.68 -19.89
C GLU A 149 1.68 6.39 -19.38
N TYR A 150 1.38 6.31 -18.08
CA TYR A 150 0.68 5.18 -17.46
C TYR A 150 -0.82 5.44 -17.23
N ASN A 151 -1.39 6.46 -17.89
CA ASN A 151 -2.80 6.86 -17.78
C ASN A 151 -3.26 7.22 -16.35
N ILE A 152 -2.36 7.80 -15.54
CA ILE A 152 -2.72 8.34 -14.22
C ILE A 152 -2.42 9.84 -14.14
N PRO A 153 -3.07 10.59 -13.23
CA PRO A 153 -2.83 12.03 -13.09
C PRO A 153 -1.36 12.34 -12.77
N LYS A 154 -0.84 13.45 -13.31
CA LYS A 154 0.55 13.87 -13.06
C LYS A 154 0.80 14.39 -11.65
N ASN A 155 -0.24 14.91 -10.99
CA ASN A 155 -0.14 15.57 -9.69
C ASN A 155 -1.08 14.93 -8.67
N THR A 156 -0.75 15.08 -7.39
CA THR A 156 -1.49 14.45 -6.28
C THR A 156 -2.90 15.01 -6.08
N ASP A 157 -3.16 16.28 -6.40
CA ASP A 157 -4.50 16.89 -6.21
C ASP A 157 -5.55 16.31 -7.17
N ASP A 158 -5.11 15.86 -8.34
CA ASP A 158 -5.97 15.26 -9.36
C ASP A 158 -6.16 13.74 -9.15
N ALA A 159 -5.52 13.16 -8.14
CA ALA A 159 -5.40 11.74 -7.93
C ALA A 159 -6.00 11.26 -6.59
N THR A 160 -6.50 10.03 -6.59
CA THR A 160 -6.95 9.36 -5.37
C THR A 160 -6.55 7.89 -5.38
N ALA A 161 -6.28 7.34 -4.20
CA ALA A 161 -6.08 5.90 -4.02
C ALA A 161 -7.38 5.16 -4.40
N LYS A 162 -7.28 4.07 -5.16
CA LYS A 162 -8.43 3.21 -5.48
C LYS A 162 -9.10 2.66 -4.22
N LEU A 163 -8.33 2.39 -3.18
CA LEU A 163 -8.75 1.87 -1.87
C LEU A 163 -8.96 2.98 -0.81
N SER A 164 -9.07 4.25 -1.22
CA SER A 164 -9.31 5.39 -0.31
C SER A 164 -10.55 5.21 0.58
N GLY A 165 -11.62 4.64 0.05
CA GLY A 165 -12.85 4.33 0.80
C GLY A 165 -12.62 3.29 1.91
N LEU A 166 -11.86 2.23 1.62
CA LEU A 166 -11.48 1.22 2.62
C LEU A 166 -10.65 1.84 3.75
N TYR A 167 -9.62 2.63 3.42
CA TYR A 167 -8.82 3.32 4.43
C TYR A 167 -9.68 4.24 5.29
N SER A 168 -10.58 5.01 4.66
CA SER A 168 -11.46 5.95 5.35
C SER A 168 -12.41 5.28 6.34
N LEU A 169 -12.82 4.04 6.07
CA LEU A 169 -13.64 3.24 6.97
C LEU A 169 -12.85 2.76 8.20
N LEU A 170 -11.58 2.39 8.01
CA LEU A 170 -10.74 1.75 9.04
C LEU A 170 -9.90 2.73 9.87
N ARG A 171 -9.76 3.98 9.43
CA ARG A 171 -8.84 4.96 10.03
C ARG A 171 -9.32 5.60 11.34
N THR A 172 -10.61 5.50 11.67
CA THR A 172 -11.24 6.23 12.78
C THR A 172 -10.68 5.81 14.14
N ASN A 173 -10.50 4.52 14.35
CA ASN A 173 -9.88 3.96 15.55
C ASN A 173 -8.38 3.77 15.31
N ARG A 174 -7.52 4.38 16.14
CA ARG A 174 -6.06 4.30 16.03
C ARG A 174 -5.51 2.87 16.00
N GLN A 175 -6.05 1.96 16.81
CA GLN A 175 -5.61 0.56 16.86
C GLN A 175 -5.97 -0.18 15.57
N GLN A 176 -7.20 -0.01 15.10
CA GLN A 176 -7.68 -0.60 13.85
C GLN A 176 -6.91 -0.05 12.64
N ARG A 177 -6.67 1.26 12.63
CA ARG A 177 -5.88 1.96 11.62
C ARG A 177 -4.46 1.40 11.52
N ARG A 178 -3.74 1.37 12.65
CA ARG A 178 -2.38 0.82 12.70
C ARG A 178 -2.36 -0.65 12.28
N SER A 179 -3.29 -1.47 12.78
CA SER A 179 -3.42 -2.87 12.39
C SER A 179 -3.62 -3.06 10.87
N PHE A 180 -4.47 -2.23 10.25
CA PHE A 180 -4.66 -2.22 8.80
C PHE A 180 -3.39 -1.83 8.04
N LEU A 181 -2.72 -0.75 8.46
CA LEU A 181 -1.48 -0.30 7.84
C LEU A 181 -0.38 -1.36 7.96
N SER A 182 -0.17 -1.96 9.15
CA SER A 182 0.80 -3.03 9.36
C SER A 182 0.49 -4.27 8.51
N SER A 183 -0.79 -4.68 8.45
CA SER A 183 -1.20 -5.83 7.64
C SER A 183 -1.00 -5.58 6.14
N THR A 184 -1.18 -4.34 5.69
CA THR A 184 -0.95 -3.94 4.29
C THR A 184 0.54 -3.86 3.97
N LEU A 185 1.34 -3.25 4.85
CA LEU A 185 2.80 -3.15 4.69
C LEU A 185 3.49 -4.51 4.77
N ARG A 186 2.97 -5.44 5.58
CA ARG A 186 3.48 -6.82 5.64
C ARG A 186 3.42 -7.55 4.29
N LEU A 187 2.59 -7.11 3.33
CA LEU A 187 2.57 -7.69 1.98
C LEU A 187 3.91 -7.49 1.21
N PHE A 188 4.77 -6.59 1.68
CA PHE A 188 6.11 -6.34 1.13
C PHE A 188 7.22 -7.13 1.82
N SER A 189 6.92 -7.89 2.88
CA SER A 189 7.92 -8.68 3.60
C SER A 189 7.82 -10.17 3.26
N GLU A 190 8.93 -10.87 3.44
CA GLU A 190 8.98 -12.34 3.30
C GLU A 190 8.08 -13.06 4.30
N ALA A 191 7.79 -12.43 5.44
CA ALA A 191 6.83 -12.94 6.42
C ALA A 191 5.37 -12.91 5.92
N SER A 192 5.10 -12.36 4.73
CA SER A 192 3.79 -12.43 4.10
C SER A 192 3.41 -13.88 3.77
N LYS A 193 2.19 -14.29 4.12
CA LYS A 193 1.64 -15.57 3.64
C LYS A 193 1.23 -15.51 2.16
N GLU A 194 1.12 -14.30 1.62
CA GLU A 194 0.72 -14.02 0.24
C GLU A 194 1.97 -13.75 -0.59
N LYS A 195 2.17 -14.50 -1.68
CA LYS A 195 3.18 -14.17 -2.69
C LYS A 195 2.58 -13.19 -3.69
N LEU A 196 3.22 -12.03 -3.83
CA LEU A 196 2.80 -10.94 -4.72
C LEU A 196 3.75 -10.84 -5.91
N SER A 197 3.22 -10.47 -7.08
CA SER A 197 4.08 -10.02 -8.18
C SER A 197 4.46 -8.54 -8.01
N LEU A 198 5.47 -8.10 -8.77
CA LEU A 198 5.89 -6.69 -8.79
C LEU A 198 4.75 -5.72 -9.12
N GLU A 199 3.88 -6.09 -10.08
CA GLU A 199 2.70 -5.29 -10.41
C GLU A 199 1.76 -5.12 -9.21
N GLU A 200 1.60 -6.18 -8.41
CA GLU A 200 0.75 -6.14 -7.23
C GLU A 200 1.37 -5.31 -6.11
N TRP A 201 2.68 -5.37 -5.91
CA TRP A 201 3.38 -4.47 -4.98
C TRP A 201 3.25 -3.01 -5.40
N ILE A 202 3.38 -2.69 -6.69
CA ILE A 202 3.14 -1.32 -7.22
C ILE A 202 1.71 -0.87 -6.91
N PHE A 203 0.71 -1.73 -7.14
CA PHE A 203 -0.68 -1.44 -6.82
C PHE A 203 -0.88 -1.11 -5.33
N VAL A 204 -0.27 -1.89 -4.43
CA VAL A 204 -0.39 -1.65 -2.99
C VAL A 204 0.35 -0.37 -2.57
N ALA A 205 1.56 -0.14 -3.10
CA ALA A 205 2.37 1.04 -2.80
C ALA A 205 1.68 2.34 -3.24
N ASP A 206 1.09 2.33 -4.44
CA ASP A 206 0.25 3.42 -4.96
C ASP A 206 -0.89 3.81 -3.99
N ASN A 207 -1.54 2.82 -3.39
CA ASN A 207 -2.62 3.08 -2.44
C ASN A 207 -2.08 3.64 -1.11
N LEU A 208 -1.01 3.06 -0.57
CA LEU A 208 -0.33 3.57 0.64
C LEU A 208 0.18 5.00 0.44
N ALA A 209 0.66 5.35 -0.75
CA ALA A 209 1.13 6.69 -1.07
C ALA A 209 0.00 7.73 -1.00
N LEU A 210 -1.22 7.37 -1.42
CA LEU A 210 -2.33 8.33 -1.58
C LEU A 210 -3.46 8.21 -0.55
N PHE A 211 -3.46 7.19 0.33
CA PHE A 211 -4.47 7.05 1.38
C PHE A 211 -4.66 8.34 2.16
N PRO A 212 -5.90 8.85 2.35
CA PRO A 212 -6.20 10.18 2.88
C PRO A 212 -5.83 10.35 4.37
N TYR A 213 -4.53 10.39 4.68
CA TYR A 213 -4.03 10.61 6.03
C TYR A 213 -4.43 12.01 6.53
N GLN A 214 -4.96 12.05 7.75
CA GLN A 214 -5.45 13.23 8.46
C GLN A 214 -4.59 13.62 9.65
N VAL A 215 -3.84 12.68 10.26
CA VAL A 215 -2.98 12.96 11.42
C VAL A 215 -1.55 12.53 11.18
N LEU A 216 -0.62 13.18 11.87
CA LEU A 216 0.82 13.00 11.71
C LEU A 216 1.30 11.58 12.04
N ASP A 217 0.63 10.91 12.99
CA ASP A 217 0.87 9.51 13.33
C ASP A 217 0.81 8.60 12.11
N GLU A 218 -0.08 8.85 11.16
CA GLU A 218 -0.34 7.93 10.06
C GLU A 218 0.81 7.82 9.04
N PRO A 219 1.29 8.91 8.39
CA PRO A 219 2.42 8.80 7.47
C PRO A 219 3.71 8.39 8.20
N LEU A 220 3.92 8.83 9.45
CA LEU A 220 5.09 8.42 10.24
C LEU A 220 5.05 6.92 10.57
N TYR A 221 3.88 6.37 10.92
CA TYR A 221 3.72 4.94 11.17
C TYR A 221 4.02 4.10 9.93
N VAL A 222 3.58 4.57 8.75
CA VAL A 222 3.88 3.91 7.47
C VAL A 222 5.38 3.94 7.19
N ILE A 223 6.04 5.09 7.36
CA ILE A 223 7.48 5.24 7.15
C ILE A 223 8.26 4.33 8.10
N ASN A 224 7.98 4.39 9.41
CA ASN A 224 8.67 3.58 10.41
C ASN A 224 8.49 2.07 10.17
N THR A 225 7.27 1.63 9.82
CA THR A 225 7.02 0.22 9.50
C THR A 225 7.71 -0.18 8.20
N ALA A 226 7.78 0.71 7.21
CA ALA A 226 8.51 0.49 5.96
C ALA A 226 10.02 0.35 6.20
N ASP A 227 10.62 1.24 6.99
CA ASP A 227 12.04 1.19 7.35
C ASP A 227 12.39 -0.13 8.06
N ASN A 228 11.59 -0.55 9.05
CA ASN A 228 11.77 -1.85 9.72
C ASN A 228 11.72 -3.04 8.74
N ILE A 229 10.80 -3.02 7.77
CA ILE A 229 10.73 -4.07 6.74
C ILE A 229 11.97 -4.00 5.82
N ILE A 230 12.41 -2.80 5.43
CA ILE A 230 13.58 -2.60 4.57
C ILE A 230 14.83 -3.14 5.25
N SER A 231 15.10 -2.76 6.51
CA SER A 231 16.29 -3.20 7.23
C SER A 231 16.29 -4.70 7.49
N LEU A 232 15.15 -5.33 7.82
CA LEU A 232 15.11 -6.78 8.07
C LEU A 232 15.16 -7.59 6.75
N HIS A 233 14.23 -7.33 5.83
CA HIS A 233 14.10 -8.13 4.60
C HIS A 233 15.22 -7.80 3.60
N GLY A 234 15.68 -6.55 3.54
CA GLY A 234 16.74 -6.16 2.63
C GLY A 234 18.09 -6.76 3.01
N ASN A 235 18.44 -6.76 4.30
CA ASN A 235 19.66 -7.40 4.77
C ASN A 235 19.62 -8.93 4.58
N ASP A 236 18.47 -9.58 4.75
CA ASP A 236 18.32 -11.01 4.45
C ASP A 236 18.55 -11.31 2.95
N ILE A 237 17.97 -10.52 2.05
CA ILE A 237 18.22 -10.63 0.60
C ILE A 237 19.73 -10.50 0.29
N LEU A 238 20.41 -9.49 0.84
CA LEU A 238 21.85 -9.31 0.63
C LEU A 238 22.68 -10.47 1.18
N ALA A 239 22.34 -10.98 2.36
CA ALA A 239 23.02 -12.11 2.97
C ALA A 239 22.89 -13.36 2.08
N ASN A 240 21.68 -13.62 1.58
CA ASN A 240 21.42 -14.73 0.65
C ASN A 240 22.19 -14.56 -0.67
N ILE A 241 22.20 -13.35 -1.26
CA ILE A 241 23.03 -13.08 -2.46
C ILE A 241 24.51 -13.36 -2.17
N LYS A 242 25.05 -12.88 -1.03
CA LYS A 242 26.46 -13.09 -0.65
C LYS A 242 26.81 -14.57 -0.52
N GLN A 243 25.91 -15.40 0.02
CA GLN A 243 26.09 -16.85 0.13
C GLN A 243 26.05 -17.56 -1.23
N MET A 244 25.35 -17.00 -2.20
CA MET A 244 25.24 -17.55 -3.56
C MET A 244 26.42 -17.20 -4.48
N LEU A 245 27.21 -16.17 -4.13
CA LEU A 245 28.41 -15.79 -4.87
C LEU A 245 29.51 -16.85 -4.70
N LEU A 246 30.28 -17.09 -5.77
CA LEU A 246 31.43 -17.99 -5.74
C LEU A 246 32.44 -17.56 -4.64
N PRO A 247 33.16 -18.52 -4.01
CA PRO A 247 34.13 -18.20 -2.97
C PRO A 247 35.22 -17.23 -3.45
N LYS A 248 35.70 -16.36 -2.54
CA LYS A 248 36.74 -15.34 -2.84
C LYS A 248 38.03 -15.96 -3.40
N GLU A 249 38.37 -17.17 -2.95
CA GLU A 249 39.56 -17.94 -3.33
C GLU A 249 39.61 -18.24 -4.84
N THR A 250 38.46 -18.27 -5.50
CA THR A 250 38.32 -18.51 -6.94
C THR A 250 38.96 -17.39 -7.79
N ILE A 251 39.20 -16.20 -7.21
CA ILE A 251 39.68 -15.00 -7.94
C ILE A 251 41.14 -14.65 -7.56
N HIS A 252 41.80 -15.43 -6.72
CA HIS A 252 43.19 -15.18 -6.26
C HIS A 252 43.36 -13.81 -5.57
N GLU A 253 42.36 -13.35 -4.83
CA GLU A 253 42.40 -12.08 -4.09
C GLU A 253 42.69 -12.28 -2.60
N VAL A 254 43.21 -11.23 -1.96
CA VAL A 254 43.82 -11.24 -0.61
C VAL A 254 42.85 -11.69 0.49
N PRO A 255 43.26 -12.50 1.50
CA PRO A 255 42.37 -13.07 2.53
C PRO A 255 41.59 -12.10 3.43
N HIS A 256 41.75 -10.77 3.31
CA HIS A 256 41.15 -9.77 4.19
C HIS A 256 40.69 -8.53 3.43
N MET A 257 39.88 -8.72 2.39
CA MET A 257 39.30 -7.60 1.66
C MET A 257 38.22 -6.89 2.48
N ASP A 258 38.28 -5.56 2.45
CA ASP A 258 37.25 -4.66 2.97
C ASP A 258 35.87 -5.01 2.38
N GLU A 259 34.81 -4.94 3.18
CA GLU A 259 33.45 -5.19 2.72
C GLU A 259 33.04 -4.23 1.61
N ASP A 260 33.53 -3.00 1.63
CA ASP A 260 33.24 -2.02 0.58
C ASP A 260 33.86 -2.41 -0.77
N ILE A 261 35.01 -3.09 -0.75
CA ILE A 261 35.62 -3.66 -1.96
C ILE A 261 34.85 -4.92 -2.41
N GLU A 262 34.43 -5.75 -1.46
CA GLU A 262 33.63 -6.95 -1.73
C GLU A 262 32.29 -6.62 -2.41
N PHE A 263 31.74 -5.43 -2.16
CA PHE A 263 30.54 -4.94 -2.81
C PHE A 263 30.82 -3.90 -3.90
N THR A 264 31.83 -4.16 -4.74
CA THR A 264 31.99 -3.48 -6.03
C THR A 264 31.34 -4.30 -7.15
N ALA A 265 30.81 -3.61 -8.18
CA ALA A 265 30.12 -4.29 -9.27
C ALA A 265 31.05 -5.24 -10.03
N GLU A 266 32.31 -4.85 -10.22
CA GLU A 266 33.33 -5.69 -10.84
C GLU A 266 33.58 -6.98 -10.05
N PHE A 267 33.74 -6.88 -8.73
CA PHE A 267 34.00 -8.04 -7.89
C PHE A 267 32.79 -8.97 -7.81
N ILE A 268 31.58 -8.42 -7.67
CA ILE A 268 30.33 -9.20 -7.71
C ILE A 268 30.21 -9.93 -9.05
N TYR A 269 30.45 -9.23 -10.17
CA TYR A 269 30.36 -9.82 -11.51
C TYR A 269 31.26 -11.05 -11.68
N ARG A 270 32.52 -10.96 -11.21
CA ARG A 270 33.49 -12.07 -11.27
C ARG A 270 33.09 -13.27 -10.40
N ARG A 271 32.25 -13.05 -9.39
CA ARG A 271 31.78 -14.08 -8.45
C ARG A 271 30.39 -14.61 -8.79
N LEU A 272 29.77 -14.16 -9.88
CA LEU A 272 28.47 -14.70 -10.27
C LEU A 272 28.60 -16.19 -10.63
N PRO A 273 27.75 -17.06 -10.06
CA PRO A 273 27.70 -18.47 -10.46
C PRO A 273 27.25 -18.63 -11.91
N GLU A 274 27.43 -19.83 -12.49
CA GLU A 274 26.93 -20.15 -13.84
C GLU A 274 25.40 -19.98 -13.90
N ASP A 275 24.67 -20.62 -12.98
CA ASP A 275 23.23 -20.43 -12.79
C ASP A 275 22.95 -19.24 -11.86
N LYS A 276 22.29 -18.21 -12.41
CA LYS A 276 21.96 -16.95 -11.71
C LYS A 276 20.47 -16.85 -11.36
N SER A 277 19.69 -17.89 -11.62
CA SER A 277 18.22 -17.84 -11.54
C SER A 277 17.72 -17.40 -10.16
N GLN A 278 18.30 -17.95 -9.10
CA GLN A 278 17.96 -17.58 -7.72
C GLN A 278 18.44 -16.17 -7.34
N ILE A 279 19.59 -15.71 -7.86
CA ILE A 279 20.03 -14.31 -7.67
C ILE A 279 19.03 -13.36 -8.34
N PHE A 280 18.57 -13.69 -9.55
CA PHE A 280 17.51 -12.91 -10.20
C PHE A 280 16.19 -12.94 -9.42
N GLU A 281 15.82 -14.05 -8.79
CA GLU A 281 14.63 -14.14 -7.93
C GLU A 281 14.75 -13.24 -6.69
N LEU A 282 15.88 -13.32 -5.98
CA LEU A 282 16.20 -12.43 -4.85
C LEU A 282 16.16 -10.97 -5.29
N MET A 283 16.70 -10.67 -6.47
CA MET A 283 16.67 -9.33 -7.02
C MET A 283 15.26 -8.90 -7.42
N ASN A 284 14.39 -9.80 -7.90
CA ASN A 284 12.97 -9.45 -8.09
C ASN A 284 12.30 -9.14 -6.74
N ASN A 285 12.61 -9.90 -5.68
CA ASN A 285 12.07 -9.69 -4.34
C ASN A 285 12.56 -8.37 -3.72
N ARG A 286 13.78 -7.93 -4.04
CA ARG A 286 14.35 -6.62 -3.63
C ARG A 286 13.43 -5.44 -3.97
N GLN A 287 12.63 -5.58 -5.04
CA GLN A 287 11.74 -4.51 -5.51
C GLN A 287 10.73 -4.10 -4.45
N ALA A 288 10.35 -5.00 -3.54
CA ALA A 288 9.50 -4.66 -2.40
C ALA A 288 10.18 -3.60 -1.50
N CYS A 289 11.45 -3.77 -1.17
CA CYS A 289 12.23 -2.80 -0.39
C CYS A 289 12.43 -1.47 -1.14
N VAL A 290 12.72 -1.54 -2.45
CA VAL A 290 12.87 -0.34 -3.30
C VAL A 290 11.57 0.46 -3.37
N LEU A 291 10.42 -0.20 -3.49
CA LEU A 291 9.09 0.45 -3.46
C LEU A 291 8.81 1.10 -2.11
N LEU A 292 9.13 0.43 -1.01
CA LEU A 292 8.95 0.98 0.34
C LEU A 292 9.85 2.20 0.58
N HIS A 293 11.10 2.16 0.10
CA HIS A 293 12.00 3.31 0.18
C HIS A 293 11.47 4.50 -0.65
N ALA A 294 11.00 4.24 -1.88
CA ALA A 294 10.36 5.27 -2.69
C ALA A 294 9.10 5.85 -2.03
N LEU A 295 8.30 5.00 -1.38
CA LEU A 295 7.11 5.41 -0.62
C LEU A 295 7.48 6.32 0.55
N LYS A 296 8.53 6.00 1.32
CA LYS A 296 9.06 6.86 2.40
C LYS A 296 9.40 8.25 1.88
N LEU A 297 10.24 8.34 0.85
CA LEU A 297 10.66 9.62 0.28
C LEU A 297 9.45 10.43 -0.25
N PHE A 298 8.49 9.75 -0.88
CA PHE A 298 7.27 10.37 -1.37
C PHE A 298 6.41 10.95 -0.23
N LEU A 299 6.16 10.17 0.83
CA LEU A 299 5.37 10.63 1.98
C LEU A 299 6.06 11.78 2.72
N MET A 300 7.38 11.71 2.90
CA MET A 300 8.16 12.81 3.46
C MET A 300 7.98 14.10 2.66
N LYS A 301 8.10 14.02 1.33
CA LYS A 301 7.88 15.17 0.44
C LYS A 301 6.44 15.70 0.50
N MET A 302 5.44 14.82 0.42
CA MET A 302 4.02 15.18 0.38
C MET A 302 3.54 15.84 1.67
N TYR A 303 4.06 15.42 2.83
CA TYR A 303 3.68 15.94 4.14
C TYR A 303 4.71 16.90 4.76
N GLY A 304 5.81 17.18 4.06
CA GLY A 304 6.87 18.07 4.55
C GLY A 304 7.57 17.55 5.82
N LEU A 305 7.79 16.25 5.90
CA LEU A 305 8.52 15.62 7.01
C LEU A 305 10.02 15.64 6.71
N ASN A 306 10.83 15.97 7.72
CA ASN A 306 12.29 15.87 7.65
C ASN A 306 12.77 14.56 8.26
N GLU A 307 14.04 14.21 8.02
CA GLU A 307 14.64 12.96 8.50
C GLU A 307 14.68 12.89 10.03
N VAL A 308 14.98 14.01 10.70
CA VAL A 308 15.00 14.09 12.17
C VAL A 308 13.65 13.65 12.77
N LYS A 309 12.55 14.19 12.26
CA LYS A 309 11.20 13.85 12.74
C LYS A 309 10.78 12.42 12.43
N VAL A 310 11.27 11.87 11.32
CA VAL A 310 11.07 10.45 10.99
C VAL A 310 11.82 9.56 11.98
N LYS A 311 13.07 9.92 12.30
CA LYS A 311 13.94 9.20 13.24
C LYS A 311 13.42 9.25 14.69
N GLU A 312 12.95 10.41 15.13
CA GLU A 312 12.41 10.60 16.50
C GLU A 312 11.08 9.86 16.72
N TYR A 313 10.36 9.49 15.66
CA TYR A 313 9.06 8.86 15.78
C TYR A 313 9.14 7.45 16.38
N SER A 314 8.51 7.25 17.54
CA SER A 314 8.28 5.92 18.08
C SER A 314 6.78 5.55 18.12
N PRO A 315 6.37 4.38 17.60
CA PRO A 315 5.00 3.89 17.72
C PRO A 315 4.51 3.76 19.18
N SER A 316 5.43 3.60 20.13
CA SER A 316 5.15 3.41 21.56
C SER A 316 4.89 4.72 22.31
N GLU A 317 5.19 5.87 21.70
CA GLU A 317 4.91 7.17 22.30
C GLU A 317 3.41 7.42 22.52
N GLN A 318 3.12 8.30 23.47
CA GLN A 318 1.76 8.69 23.80
C GLN A 318 1.05 9.25 22.58
N ALA A 319 -0.20 8.80 22.34
CA ALA A 319 -0.95 9.18 21.14
C ALA A 319 -1.04 10.70 20.92
N LYS A 320 -1.17 11.50 21.98
CA LYS A 320 -1.28 12.96 21.91
C LYS A 320 -0.11 13.65 21.19
N VAL A 321 1.08 13.04 21.16
CA VAL A 321 2.27 13.63 20.53
C VAL A 321 2.10 13.75 19.01
N TYR A 322 1.54 12.70 18.39
CA TYR A 322 1.44 12.56 16.93
C TYR A 322 0.00 12.60 16.38
N GLU A 323 -1.03 12.67 17.23
CA GLU A 323 -2.43 12.92 16.82
C GLU A 323 -2.67 14.41 16.46
N LYS A 324 -1.74 14.99 15.69
CA LYS A 324 -1.81 16.37 15.18
C LYS A 324 -2.24 16.34 13.71
N PRO A 325 -3.14 17.23 13.26
CA PRO A 325 -3.55 17.27 11.86
C PRO A 325 -2.38 17.45 10.89
N VAL A 326 -2.47 16.83 9.71
CA VAL A 326 -1.51 17.04 8.61
C VAL A 326 -2.19 17.62 7.37
N THR A 327 -1.42 18.36 6.58
CA THR A 327 -1.84 18.88 5.28
C THR A 327 -1.02 18.24 4.17
N ARG A 328 -1.65 18.01 3.02
CA ARG A 328 -0.98 17.48 1.83
C ARG A 328 -0.49 18.62 0.97
N LYS A 329 0.74 18.53 0.50
CA LYS A 329 1.27 19.37 -0.58
C LYS A 329 0.89 18.77 -1.93
N ASN A 330 0.55 19.61 -2.89
CA ASN A 330 0.42 19.18 -4.27
C ASN A 330 1.80 18.93 -4.88
N ILE A 331 2.10 17.70 -5.23
CA ILE A 331 3.40 17.30 -5.79
C ILE A 331 3.21 16.37 -6.99
N SER A 332 4.30 16.09 -7.69
CA SER A 332 4.36 15.03 -8.71
C SER A 332 3.86 13.71 -8.14
N ILE A 333 2.99 13.02 -8.89
CA ILE A 333 2.38 11.75 -8.47
C ILE A 333 3.42 10.69 -8.11
N PHE A 334 3.07 9.80 -7.18
CA PHE A 334 3.92 8.66 -6.86
C PHE A 334 4.15 7.80 -8.11
N ASN A 335 5.41 7.66 -8.50
CA ASN A 335 5.80 6.98 -9.73
C ASN A 335 7.19 6.33 -9.56
N PRO A 336 7.25 5.10 -9.02
CA PRO A 336 8.52 4.43 -8.72
C PRO A 336 9.20 3.93 -10.00
N VAL A 337 9.89 4.84 -10.70
CA VAL A 337 10.46 4.62 -12.05
C VAL A 337 11.37 3.39 -12.13
N SER A 338 12.22 3.16 -11.12
CA SER A 338 13.09 1.98 -11.06
C SER A 338 12.31 0.67 -11.10
N CYS A 339 11.23 0.57 -10.32
CA CYS A 339 10.38 -0.62 -10.26
C CYS A 339 9.50 -0.75 -11.52
N LEU A 340 9.04 0.36 -12.10
CA LEU A 340 8.27 0.33 -13.35
C LEU A 340 9.12 -0.17 -14.53
N ARG A 341 10.41 0.20 -14.57
CA ARG A 341 11.37 -0.24 -15.60
C ARG A 341 11.57 -1.76 -15.60
N GLU A 342 11.55 -2.40 -14.44
CA GLU A 342 11.71 -3.87 -14.30
C GLU A 342 10.59 -4.67 -14.96
N LEU A 343 9.43 -4.05 -15.19
CA LEU A 343 8.31 -4.65 -15.93
C LEU A 343 8.48 -4.56 -17.45
N HIS A 344 9.48 -3.82 -17.94
CA HIS A 344 9.68 -3.63 -19.37
C HIS A 344 10.20 -4.93 -20.03
N PRO A 345 9.60 -5.40 -21.14
CA PRO A 345 10.00 -6.65 -21.79
C PRO A 345 11.49 -6.72 -22.13
N ASP A 346 12.09 -5.62 -22.58
CA ASP A 346 13.51 -5.56 -22.92
C ASP A 346 14.44 -5.80 -21.73
N VAL A 347 14.04 -5.37 -20.53
CA VAL A 347 14.82 -5.58 -19.30
C VAL A 347 14.80 -7.07 -18.96
N ILE A 348 13.63 -7.70 -19.03
CA ILE A 348 13.45 -9.13 -18.80
C ILE A 348 14.27 -9.95 -19.82
N ALA A 349 14.22 -9.57 -21.10
CA ALA A 349 14.95 -10.25 -22.17
C ALA A 349 16.48 -10.17 -22.03
N LYS A 350 17.00 -9.08 -21.43
CA LYS A 350 18.44 -8.87 -21.24
C LYS A 350 19.03 -9.66 -20.08
N ARG A 351 18.23 -10.20 -19.15
CA ARG A 351 18.73 -10.83 -17.90
C ARG A 351 19.80 -11.89 -18.13
N ASN A 352 19.66 -12.73 -19.16
CA ASN A 352 20.60 -13.81 -19.46
C ASN A 352 21.73 -13.42 -20.44
N THR A 353 21.95 -12.12 -20.63
CA THR A 353 23.00 -11.60 -21.51
C THR A 353 24.14 -11.03 -20.68
N ILE A 354 25.34 -10.91 -21.27
CA ILE A 354 26.48 -10.27 -20.60
C ILE A 354 26.13 -8.86 -20.09
N PRO A 355 25.48 -7.97 -20.88
CA PRO A 355 25.01 -6.68 -20.37
C PRO A 355 24.08 -6.80 -19.16
N GLY A 356 23.15 -7.78 -19.16
CA GLY A 356 22.24 -8.01 -18.04
C GLY A 356 22.94 -8.48 -16.78
N HIS A 357 24.01 -9.28 -16.90
CA HIS A 357 24.83 -9.70 -15.77
C HIS A 357 25.65 -8.53 -15.18
N ILE A 358 26.16 -7.63 -16.02
CA ILE A 358 26.85 -6.42 -15.57
C ILE A 358 25.85 -5.51 -14.83
N GLU A 359 24.67 -5.29 -15.41
CA GLU A 359 23.59 -4.51 -14.79
C GLU A 359 23.18 -5.11 -13.43
N LEU A 360 22.98 -6.42 -13.37
CA LEU A 360 22.70 -7.16 -12.13
C LEU A 360 23.72 -6.84 -11.03
N SER A 361 25.02 -6.88 -11.34
CA SER A 361 26.07 -6.57 -10.37
C SER A 361 25.99 -5.13 -9.88
N HIS A 362 25.76 -4.16 -10.77
CA HIS A 362 25.53 -2.76 -10.38
C HIS A 362 24.29 -2.59 -9.51
N GLU A 363 23.21 -3.31 -9.80
CA GLU A 363 21.98 -3.24 -9.04
C GLU A 363 22.13 -3.83 -7.62
N ILE A 364 22.92 -4.89 -7.45
CA ILE A 364 23.24 -5.43 -6.11
C ILE A 364 24.00 -4.38 -5.29
N VAL A 365 25.00 -3.72 -5.88
CA VAL A 365 25.74 -2.64 -5.20
C VAL A 365 24.82 -1.48 -4.84
N SER A 366 24.00 -1.02 -5.79
CA SER A 366 23.05 0.07 -5.54
C SER A 366 22.05 -0.29 -4.45
N PHE A 367 21.62 -1.55 -4.37
CA PHE A 367 20.73 -2.02 -3.31
C PHE A 367 21.42 -2.00 -1.94
N ARG A 368 22.68 -2.44 -1.85
CA ARG A 368 23.49 -2.29 -0.61
C ARG A 368 23.63 -0.83 -0.20
N THR A 369 23.95 0.07 -1.12
CA THR A 369 24.06 1.51 -0.81
C THR A 369 22.75 2.06 -0.25
N MET A 370 21.60 1.64 -0.80
CA MET A 370 20.29 2.03 -0.28
C MET A 370 20.09 1.55 1.17
N LEU A 371 20.43 0.29 1.46
CA LEU A 371 20.28 -0.28 2.80
C LEU A 371 21.20 0.40 3.83
N LEU A 372 22.47 0.64 3.48
CA LEU A 372 23.38 1.40 4.33
C LEU A 372 22.91 2.83 4.60
N THR A 373 22.16 3.44 3.68
CA THR A 373 21.57 4.77 3.89
C THR A 373 20.40 4.71 4.87
N VAL A 374 19.65 3.60 4.91
CA VAL A 374 18.58 3.39 5.89
C VAL A 374 19.18 3.09 7.26
N ASP A 375 20.17 2.20 7.35
CA ASP A 375 20.77 1.77 8.62
C ASP A 375 21.64 2.86 9.27
N LYS A 376 22.34 3.70 8.50
CA LYS A 376 23.08 4.86 9.05
C LYS A 376 22.19 5.86 9.78
N LEU A 377 20.88 5.86 9.49
CA LEU A 377 19.94 6.70 10.23
C LEU A 377 19.68 6.15 11.64
N ASP A 378 19.86 4.84 11.85
CA ASP A 378 19.62 4.17 13.13
C ASP A 378 20.84 4.24 14.07
N ASP A 379 22.07 4.24 13.55
CA ASP A 379 23.31 4.17 14.35
C ASP A 379 23.78 5.51 14.98
N ASP A 380 23.26 6.66 14.55
CA ASP A 380 23.57 7.98 15.13
C ASP A 380 22.86 8.19 16.50
N GLU A 381 22.94 7.23 17.41
CA GLU A 381 22.40 7.28 18.80
C GLU A 381 23.40 7.79 19.85
N SER A 382 24.60 8.24 19.45
CA SER A 382 25.54 8.88 20.37
C SER A 382 25.61 10.40 20.14
N VAL A 383 25.40 11.18 21.21
CA VAL A 383 25.52 12.65 21.32
C VAL A 383 24.22 13.47 21.15
N ILE A 384 23.24 13.26 22.02
CA ILE A 384 22.50 14.40 22.60
C ILE A 384 22.33 14.15 24.11
N LYS A 385 23.34 14.58 24.88
CA LYS A 385 23.20 14.72 26.34
C LYS A 385 22.37 15.97 26.61
N SER A 386 21.22 15.73 27.23
CA SER A 386 20.44 16.67 28.03
C SER A 386 21.31 17.56 28.93
N SER A 387 21.00 18.86 28.97
CA SER A 387 21.04 19.68 30.19
C SER A 387 20.00 20.80 30.09
N PRO A 388 19.00 20.84 30.99
CA PRO A 388 18.19 22.02 31.26
C PRO A 388 18.77 22.83 32.45
N SER A 389 18.33 24.09 32.53
CA SER A 389 18.63 25.11 33.57
C SER A 389 20.01 25.79 33.37
N ASP A 390 20.16 27.12 33.39
CA ASP A 390 19.66 28.03 34.43
C ASP A 390 19.90 29.53 34.09
N TYR A 391 19.07 30.39 34.71
CA TYR A 391 19.20 31.83 34.99
C TYR A 391 18.94 32.93 33.93
N ALA A 392 17.96 33.75 34.32
CA ALA A 392 17.42 34.95 33.72
C ALA A 392 18.19 36.22 34.10
N GLN A 393 17.78 37.32 33.44
CA GLN A 393 17.96 38.75 33.80
C GLN A 393 19.40 39.27 33.64
N SER A 394 19.68 40.44 33.06
CA SER A 394 18.92 41.67 32.80
C SER A 394 19.81 42.59 31.95
N ALA A 395 19.23 43.36 31.02
CA ALA A 395 19.92 44.51 30.39
C ALA A 395 20.09 45.65 31.42
N PRO A 396 20.97 46.65 31.18
CA PRO A 396 20.44 47.85 30.53
C PRO A 396 21.40 48.65 29.61
N ASN A 397 20.71 49.51 28.88
CA ASN A 397 21.02 50.65 28.03
C ASN A 397 22.24 51.56 28.33
N ASP A 398 22.66 52.18 27.21
CA ASP A 398 22.98 53.59 26.98
C ASP A 398 24.42 54.15 27.08
N SER A 399 24.72 54.84 25.98
CA SER A 399 25.37 56.16 25.83
C SER A 399 26.85 56.26 25.44
N GLU A 400 27.00 56.82 24.22
CA GLU A 400 27.94 57.90 23.80
C GLU A 400 29.43 57.54 23.72
N SER A 401 30.24 57.94 22.73
CA SER A 401 30.24 59.06 21.76
C SER A 401 31.29 58.69 20.67
N GLN A 402 31.06 58.98 19.37
CA GLN A 402 31.65 60.12 18.62
C GLN A 402 33.20 60.17 18.66
N ASP A 403 33.98 60.25 17.58
CA ASP A 403 33.84 61.02 16.34
C ASP A 403 34.89 60.56 15.28
N ASP A 404 34.54 60.81 14.00
CA ASP A 404 35.31 61.62 13.04
C ASP A 404 36.14 61.09 11.84
N TYR A 405 35.78 61.74 10.71
CA TYR A 405 36.41 62.13 9.44
C TYR A 405 36.47 61.22 8.19
N ASP A 406 35.80 61.77 7.17
CA ASP A 406 35.73 61.44 5.74
C ASP A 406 37.05 61.65 4.97
N ASP A 407 37.17 60.91 3.87
CA ASP A 407 37.72 61.34 2.57
C ASP A 407 36.89 60.69 1.43
#